data_AF-N6YDU5-F1
#
_entry.id   AF-N6YDU5-F1
#
_cell.length_a   1.000
_cell.length_b   1.000
_cell.length_c   1.000
_cell.angle_alpha   90.00
_cell.angle_beta   90.00
_cell.angle_gamma   90.00
#
_symmetry.space_group_name_H-M   'P 1'
#
loop_
_entity.id
_entity.type
_entity.pdbx_description
1 polymer ?
#
loop_
_entity_poly.entity_id
_entity_poly.type
_entity_poly.pdbx_seq_one_letter_code
_entity_poly.pdbx_strand_id
1 'polypeptide(L)'
;MSAQADTLERATCDECGDDFTRTAGEDWKRLCLPCWKASPAAKKSAPDRLAQLTAELAEARAEAARLRLRVLALELADAPPAIPPDMLRRLVRLCHPDRHGQSEAANQATAWLLAQRNRMENRE
;
A
#
# COMPACT_ATOMS: atom_id res chain seq x y z
N MET A 1 -11.32 25.15 -19.42
CA MET A 1 -10.53 24.34 -20.36
C MET A 1 -11.53 23.56 -21.18
N SER A 2 -11.89 24.10 -22.35
CA SER A 2 -13.02 23.62 -23.15
C SER A 2 -12.72 22.24 -23.71
N ALA A 3 -13.60 21.27 -23.40
CA ALA A 3 -13.65 19.98 -24.07
C ALA A 3 -13.98 20.24 -25.54
N GLN A 4 -13.00 20.05 -26.43
CA GLN A 4 -13.27 19.97 -27.85
C GLN A 4 -14.16 18.73 -28.05
N ALA A 5 -15.37 18.94 -28.57
CA ALA A 5 -16.22 17.85 -29.00
C ALA A 5 -15.51 17.18 -30.18
N ASP A 6 -14.99 15.98 -29.94
CA ASP A 6 -14.39 15.13 -30.97
C ASP A 6 -15.42 14.93 -32.09
N THR A 7 -15.22 15.60 -33.22
CA THR A 7 -16.10 15.47 -34.38
C THR A 7 -15.88 14.09 -34.97
N LEU A 8 -16.94 13.26 -35.04
CA LEU A 8 -16.87 11.94 -35.63
C LEU A 8 -17.07 12.03 -37.14
N GLU A 9 -16.20 11.38 -37.91
CA GLU A 9 -16.33 11.22 -39.35
C GLU A 9 -16.55 9.75 -39.72
N ARG A 10 -17.22 9.51 -40.85
CA ARG A 10 -17.37 8.17 -41.42
C ARG A 10 -16.13 7.82 -42.22
N ALA A 11 -15.64 6.61 -42.03
CA ALA A 11 -14.59 5.99 -42.82
C ALA A 11 -15.01 4.58 -43.22
N THR A 12 -14.38 4.04 -44.26
CA THR A 12 -14.65 2.70 -44.76
C THR A 12 -13.49 1.78 -44.37
N CYS A 13 -13.81 0.57 -43.91
CA CYS A 13 -12.81 -0.40 -43.48
C CYS A 13 -12.04 -0.99 -44.68
N ASP A 14 -10.70 -0.98 -44.63
CA ASP A 14 -9.84 -1.55 -45.70
C ASP A 14 -9.98 -3.08 -45.86
N GLU A 15 -10.52 -3.80 -44.87
CA GLU A 15 -10.66 -5.27 -44.91
C GLU A 15 -12.07 -5.75 -45.30
N CYS A 16 -13.13 -5.27 -44.64
CA CYS A 16 -14.49 -5.75 -44.87
C CYS A 16 -15.34 -4.81 -45.74
N GLY A 17 -14.89 -3.56 -45.95
CA GLY A 17 -15.65 -2.55 -46.69
C GLY A 17 -16.82 -1.94 -45.91
N ASP A 18 -17.06 -2.33 -44.66
CA ASP A 18 -18.10 -1.72 -43.83
C ASP A 18 -17.72 -0.29 -43.42
N ASP A 19 -18.74 0.55 -43.26
CA ASP A 19 -18.59 1.89 -42.69
C ASP A 19 -18.37 1.81 -41.17
N PHE A 20 -17.43 2.60 -40.66
CA PHE A 20 -17.21 2.81 -39.23
C PHE A 20 -16.95 4.29 -38.92
N THR A 21 -17.04 4.66 -37.65
CA THR A 21 -16.78 6.03 -37.20
C THR A 21 -15.39 6.14 -36.59
N ARG A 22 -14.70 7.24 -36.89
CA ARG A 22 -13.43 7.64 -36.28
C ARG A 22 -13.47 9.12 -35.93
N THR A 23 -12.63 9.56 -35.01
CA THR A 23 -12.51 11.00 -34.73
C THR A 23 -11.83 11.67 -35.92
N ALA A 24 -12.29 12.86 -36.29
CA ALA A 24 -11.72 13.65 -37.37
C ALA A 24 -10.21 13.86 -37.14
N GLY A 25 -9.40 13.54 -38.15
CA GLY A 25 -7.94 13.56 -38.08
C GLY A 25 -7.29 12.24 -37.63
N GLU A 26 -8.06 11.21 -37.26
CA GLU A 26 -7.53 9.86 -37.01
C GLU A 26 -7.36 9.04 -38.30
N ASP A 27 -6.65 9.60 -39.28
CA ASP A 27 -6.44 8.95 -40.59
C ASP A 27 -5.72 7.59 -40.50
N TRP A 28 -5.03 7.36 -39.39
CA TRP A 28 -4.35 6.11 -39.07
C TRP A 28 -5.33 4.96 -38.73
N LYS A 29 -6.58 5.24 -38.34
CA LYS A 29 -7.63 4.22 -38.16
C LYS A 29 -8.21 3.85 -39.51
N ARG A 30 -7.69 2.75 -40.06
CA ARG A 30 -8.07 2.19 -41.37
C ARG A 30 -8.99 0.96 -41.30
N LEU A 31 -9.14 0.39 -40.11
CA LEU A 31 -9.93 -0.83 -39.89
C LEU A 31 -11.06 -0.55 -38.92
N CYS A 32 -12.23 -1.15 -39.17
CA CYS A 32 -13.29 -1.21 -38.18
C CYS A 32 -12.83 -2.02 -36.95
N LEU A 33 -13.48 -1.80 -35.80
CA LEU A 33 -13.10 -2.47 -34.54
C LEU A 33 -13.06 -4.02 -34.65
N PRO A 34 -14.02 -4.69 -35.31
CA PRO A 34 -13.95 -6.14 -35.55
C PRO A 34 -12.71 -6.57 -36.34
N CYS A 35 -12.41 -5.93 -37.47
CA CYS A 35 -11.23 -6.21 -38.30
C CYS A 35 -9.93 -5.92 -37.55
N TRP A 36 -9.85 -4.80 -36.82
CA TRP A 36 -8.69 -4.50 -35.99
C TRP A 36 -8.44 -5.57 -34.91
N LYS A 37 -9.49 -6.06 -34.23
CA LYS A 37 -9.38 -7.18 -33.28
C LYS A 37 -8.94 -8.49 -33.95
N ALA A 38 -9.33 -8.70 -35.21
CA ALA A 38 -8.90 -9.85 -36.00
C ALA A 38 -7.45 -9.73 -36.50
N SER A 39 -6.90 -8.51 -36.55
CA SER A 39 -5.55 -8.24 -37.05
C SER A 39 -4.45 -8.88 -36.18
N PRO A 40 -3.27 -9.19 -36.77
CA PRO A 40 -2.13 -9.73 -36.03
C PRO A 40 -1.65 -8.83 -34.88
N ALA A 41 -1.75 -7.51 -35.04
CA ALA A 41 -1.31 -6.53 -34.05
C ALA A 41 -2.13 -6.64 -32.74
N ALA A 42 -3.45 -6.77 -32.85
CA ALA A 42 -4.33 -6.91 -31.68
C ALA A 42 -4.19 -8.29 -31.01
N LYS A 43 -4.00 -9.36 -31.79
CA LYS A 43 -3.91 -10.74 -31.28
C LYS A 43 -2.61 -11.03 -30.52
N LYS A 44 -1.47 -10.48 -30.95
CA LYS A 44 -0.16 -10.75 -30.31
C LYS A 44 0.12 -9.85 -29.10
N SER A 45 -0.16 -8.55 -29.21
CA SER A 45 0.42 -7.58 -28.27
C SER A 45 -0.40 -7.37 -27.00
N ALA A 46 -1.74 -7.40 -27.08
CA ALA A 46 -2.60 -7.10 -25.96
C ALA A 46 -2.71 -8.25 -24.93
N PRO A 47 -3.01 -9.50 -25.32
CA PRO A 47 -3.15 -10.59 -24.35
C PRO A 47 -1.82 -10.99 -23.72
N ASP A 48 -0.73 -10.97 -24.49
CA ASP A 48 0.62 -11.32 -24.01
C ASP A 48 1.13 -10.29 -23.00
N ARG A 49 0.97 -9.00 -23.31
CA ARG A 49 1.34 -7.92 -22.38
C ARG A 49 0.48 -7.94 -21.11
N LEU A 50 -0.82 -8.23 -21.23
CA LEU A 50 -1.68 -8.36 -20.05
C LEU A 50 -1.21 -9.53 -19.17
N ALA A 51 -0.94 -10.69 -19.76
CA ALA A 51 -0.43 -11.87 -19.05
C ALA A 51 0.89 -11.54 -18.34
N GLN A 52 1.82 -10.91 -19.05
CA GLN A 52 3.09 -10.46 -18.48
C GLN A 52 2.88 -9.51 -17.28
N LEU A 53 2.07 -8.46 -17.43
CA LEU A 53 1.80 -7.50 -16.36
C LEU A 53 1.10 -8.15 -15.16
N THR A 54 0.22 -9.12 -15.40
CA THR A 54 -0.43 -9.87 -14.31
C THR A 54 0.54 -10.74 -13.54
N ALA A 55 1.52 -11.36 -14.22
CA ALA A 55 2.58 -12.14 -13.59
C ALA A 55 3.52 -11.23 -12.77
N GLU A 56 3.95 -10.10 -13.35
CA GLU A 56 4.78 -9.10 -12.65
C GLU A 56 4.06 -8.55 -11.39
N LEU A 57 2.76 -8.28 -11.47
CA LEU A 57 1.97 -7.82 -10.33
C LEU A 57 1.86 -8.89 -9.24
N ALA A 58 1.70 -10.16 -9.61
CA ALA A 58 1.64 -11.26 -8.67
C ALA A 58 2.97 -11.42 -7.91
N GLU A 59 4.09 -11.36 -8.63
CA GLU A 59 5.44 -11.43 -8.05
C GLU A 59 5.70 -10.26 -7.09
N ALA A 60 5.39 -9.03 -7.53
CA ALA A 60 5.57 -7.84 -6.70
C ALA A 60 4.72 -7.89 -5.41
N ARG A 61 3.51 -8.45 -5.48
CA ARG A 61 2.65 -8.66 -4.30
C ARG A 61 3.22 -9.70 -3.35
N ALA A 62 3.78 -10.79 -3.87
CA ALA A 62 4.42 -11.83 -3.07
C ALA A 62 5.65 -11.28 -2.32
N GLU A 63 6.49 -10.52 -3.02
CA GLU A 63 7.67 -9.90 -2.40
C GLU A 63 7.28 -8.85 -1.36
N ALA A 64 6.27 -8.02 -1.64
CA ALA A 64 5.75 -7.06 -0.65
C ALA A 64 5.22 -7.76 0.61
N ALA A 65 4.53 -8.89 0.46
CA ALA A 65 4.06 -9.68 1.60
C ALA A 65 5.24 -10.23 2.42
N ARG A 66 6.26 -10.76 1.76
CA ARG A 66 7.49 -11.26 2.41
C ARG A 66 8.22 -10.16 3.19
N LEU A 67 8.43 -9.00 2.57
CA LEU A 67 9.12 -7.87 3.20
C LEU A 67 8.33 -7.33 4.40
N ARG A 68 7.00 -7.25 4.31
CA ARG A 68 6.15 -6.86 5.45
C ARG A 68 6.29 -7.80 6.63
N LEU A 69 6.27 -9.12 6.39
CA LEU A 69 6.50 -10.10 7.45
C LEU A 69 7.91 -9.98 8.05
N ARG A 70 8.92 -9.70 7.23
CA ARG A 70 10.29 -9.51 7.71
C ARG A 70 10.42 -8.26 8.58
N VAL A 71 9.84 -7.14 8.16
CA VAL A 71 9.84 -5.90 8.94
C VAL A 71 9.14 -6.12 10.28
N LEU A 72 7.95 -6.73 10.28
CA LEU A 72 7.24 -7.04 11.51
C LEU A 72 8.06 -7.93 12.45
N ALA A 73 8.73 -8.95 11.92
CA ALA A 73 9.58 -9.83 12.72
C ALA A 73 10.77 -9.08 13.33
N LEU A 74 11.37 -8.13 12.60
CA LEU A 74 12.45 -7.29 13.12
C LEU A 74 11.94 -6.31 14.17
N GLU A 75 10.78 -5.67 13.96
CA GLU A 75 10.16 -4.77 14.93
C GLU A 75 9.81 -5.50 16.25
N LEU A 76 9.33 -6.75 16.15
CA LEU A 76 9.07 -7.58 17.33
C LEU A 76 10.36 -8.02 18.03
N ALA A 77 11.44 -8.27 17.28
CA ALA A 77 12.73 -8.66 17.84
C ALA A 77 13.46 -7.47 18.50
N ASP A 78 13.28 -6.25 17.98
CA ASP A 78 13.87 -5.02 18.49
C ASP A 78 13.04 -4.37 19.61
N ALA A 79 11.83 -4.88 19.87
CA ALA A 79 10.99 -4.38 20.94
C ALA A 79 11.74 -4.46 22.29
N PRO A 80 11.89 -3.34 23.03
CA PRO A 80 12.61 -3.35 24.28
C PRO A 80 11.92 -4.31 25.25
N PRO A 81 12.69 -5.09 26.03
CA PRO A 81 12.11 -6.03 26.97
C PRO A 81 11.21 -5.28 27.96
N ALA A 82 9.99 -5.79 28.13
CA ALA A 82 9.06 -5.25 29.11
C ALA A 82 9.68 -5.34 30.52
N ILE A 83 9.54 -4.27 31.32
CA ILE A 83 10.01 -4.28 32.70
C ILE A 83 9.20 -5.34 33.47
N PRO A 84 9.82 -6.37 34.07
CA PRO A 84 9.09 -7.39 34.81
C PRO A 84 8.25 -6.76 35.94
N PRO A 85 7.03 -7.25 36.23
CA PRO A 85 6.14 -6.65 37.24
C PRO A 85 6.80 -6.47 38.61
N ASP A 86 7.63 -7.44 39.01
CA ASP A 86 8.41 -7.38 40.25
C ASP A 86 9.44 -6.26 40.25
N MET A 87 10.11 -6.04 39.12
CA MET A 87 11.10 -4.98 38.98
C MET A 87 10.42 -3.61 38.97
N LEU A 88 9.27 -3.49 38.30
CA LEU A 88 8.48 -2.27 38.29
C LEU A 88 8.05 -1.86 39.71
N ARG A 89 7.55 -2.82 40.51
CA ARG A 89 7.21 -2.60 41.93
C ARG A 89 8.40 -2.11 42.74
N ARG A 90 9.60 -2.67 42.51
CA ARG A 90 10.84 -2.22 43.17
C ARG A 90 11.21 -0.80 42.76
N LEU A 91 11.16 -0.48 41.47
CA LEU A 91 11.47 0.86 40.93
C LEU A 91 10.54 1.92 41.51
N VAL A 92 9.23 1.65 41.58
CA VAL A 92 8.25 2.57 42.18
C VAL A 92 8.60 2.88 43.64
N ARG A 93 8.96 1.85 44.43
CA ARG A 93 9.35 2.02 45.84
C ARG A 93 10.69 2.75 46.00
N LEU A 94 11.60 2.60 45.05
CA LEU A 94 12.88 3.30 45.04
C LEU A 94 12.72 4.78 44.69
N CYS A 95 11.85 5.12 43.75
CA CYS A 95 11.61 6.48 43.30
C CYS A 95 10.58 7.25 44.14
N HIS A 96 9.93 6.61 45.13
CA HIS A 96 8.80 7.21 45.85
C HIS A 96 9.10 8.61 46.42
N PRO A 97 8.27 9.63 46.16
CA PRO A 97 8.51 11.02 46.56
C PRO A 97 8.79 11.21 48.05
N ASP A 98 8.11 10.47 48.92
CA ASP A 98 8.32 10.51 50.38
C ASP A 98 9.75 10.18 50.80
N ARG A 99 10.49 9.38 49.99
CA ARG A 99 11.88 9.01 50.28
C ARG A 99 12.89 10.03 49.75
N HIS A 100 12.43 10.97 48.93
CA HIS A 100 13.24 11.97 48.23
C HIS A 100 12.75 13.40 48.50
N GLY A 101 12.10 13.63 49.66
CA GLY A 101 11.67 14.95 50.10
C GLY A 101 10.72 15.64 49.12
N GLN A 102 9.84 14.88 48.45
CA GLN A 102 8.92 15.39 47.43
C GLN A 102 9.62 16.07 46.24
N SER A 103 10.86 15.69 45.91
CA SER A 103 11.57 16.24 44.75
C SER A 103 10.78 16.05 43.45
N GLU A 104 10.88 17.03 42.56
CA GLU A 104 10.20 17.02 41.27
C GLU A 104 10.54 15.77 40.44
N ALA A 105 11.82 15.39 40.43
CA ALA A 105 12.30 14.20 39.73
C ALA A 105 11.66 12.90 40.25
N ALA A 106 11.51 12.75 41.57
CA ALA A 106 10.86 11.59 42.18
C ALA A 106 9.37 11.52 41.83
N ASN A 107 8.69 12.66 41.86
CA ASN A 107 7.29 12.77 41.47
C ASN A 107 7.07 12.38 39.99
N GLN A 108 7.88 12.90 39.08
CA GLN A 108 7.81 12.57 37.66
C GLN A 108 8.11 11.08 37.40
N ALA A 109 9.17 10.55 38.01
CA ALA A 109 9.56 9.16 37.83
C ALA A 109 8.50 8.18 38.35
N THR A 110 7.97 8.40 39.56
CA THR A 110 6.92 7.55 40.13
C THR A 110 5.62 7.64 39.34
N ALA A 111 5.20 8.84 38.91
CA ALA A 111 4.01 9.00 38.07
C ALA A 111 4.13 8.24 36.74
N TRP A 112 5.29 8.32 36.08
CA TRP A 112 5.56 7.58 34.84
C TRP A 112 5.53 6.06 35.05
N LEU A 113 6.19 5.56 36.11
CA LEU A 113 6.24 4.13 36.42
C LEU A 113 4.85 3.56 36.76
N LEU A 114 4.01 4.32 37.46
CA LEU A 114 2.62 3.93 37.74
C LEU A 114 1.78 3.90 36.46
N ALA A 115 1.98 4.85 35.53
CA ALA A 115 1.34 4.82 34.23
C ALA A 115 1.76 3.60 33.40
N GLN A 116 3.03 3.18 33.47
CA GLN A 116 3.49 1.94 32.83
C GLN A 116 2.81 0.71 33.45
N ARG A 117 2.68 0.65 34.79
CA ARG A 117 1.99 -0.46 35.47
C ARG A 117 0.56 -0.63 34.95
N ASN A 118 -0.20 0.46 34.89
CA ASN A 118 -1.59 0.43 34.42
C ASN A 118 -1.69 0.00 32.93
N ARG A 119 -0.72 0.38 32.09
CA ARG A 119 -0.69 -0.04 30.68
C ARG A 119 -0.43 -1.54 30.53
N MET A 120 0.33 -2.14 31.44
CA MET A 120 0.61 -3.58 31.44
C MET A 120 -0.60 -4.37 31.94
N GLU A 121 -1.26 -3.91 33.01
CA GLU A 121 -2.47 -4.54 33.57
C GLU A 121 -3.66 -4.49 32.60
N ASN A 122 -3.78 -3.45 31.76
CA ASN A 122 -4.86 -3.32 30.75
C ASN A 122 -4.58 -4.04 29.41
N ARG A 123 -3.42 -4.69 29.27
CA ARG A 123 -3.05 -5.45 28.05
C ARG A 123 -3.33 -6.96 28.18
N GLU A 124 -3.62 -7.42 29.39
CA GLU A 124 -4.03 -8.80 29.72
C GLU A 124 -5.55 -8.94 29.68
#